data_AF-A0A2N2PF51-F1
#
_entry.id   AF-A0A2N2PF51-F1
#
_cell.length_a   1.000
_cell.length_b   1.000
_cell.length_c   1.000
_cell.angle_alpha   90.00
_cell.angle_beta   90.00
_cell.angle_gamma   90.00
#
_symmetry.space_group_name_H-M   'P 1'
#
loop_
_entity.id
_entity.type
_entity.pdbx_description
1 polymer ?
#
loop_
_entity_poly.entity_id
_entity_poly.type
_entity_poly.pdbx_seq_one_letter_code
_entity_poly.pdbx_strand_id
1 'polypeptide(L)'
;MPDTDKTLPPGSPEDENNPADQKAVPEGRHADDKDLRKESVMDDGSIHLGYDDVDQYPESLAVGYEKRDVNLNPFFVAMLVVVIIIVVVMAAVWPLSGFLRKMAARADVPASPIAGQARELPPAPNLQVAPRAAMDRFLLQENAHLASYGVNPQTNKYYMPIEKAMDKALAAGFPVRADGATSESLEAHTMIPSRSSSGRTMERRDK
;
A
#
# COMPACT_ATOMS: atom_id res chain seq x y z
N MET A 1 -8.99 -48.47 -54.93
CA MET A 1 -8.70 -47.95 -56.27
C MET A 1 -10.01 -47.84 -57.01
N PRO A 2 -10.23 -46.84 -57.88
CA PRO A 2 -9.42 -45.62 -58.16
C PRO A 2 -10.35 -44.37 -58.25
N ASP A 3 -10.02 -43.12 -58.57
CA ASP A 3 -8.81 -42.38 -58.93
C ASP A 3 -9.17 -40.87 -58.93
N THR A 4 -8.15 -40.03 -58.70
CA THR A 4 -7.83 -38.74 -59.37
C THR A 4 -8.83 -37.56 -59.28
N ASP A 5 -8.46 -36.27 -59.41
CA ASP A 5 -7.27 -35.66 -59.97
C ASP A 5 -6.99 -34.23 -59.42
N LYS A 6 -5.70 -33.89 -59.46
CA LYS A 6 -4.96 -32.61 -59.54
C LYS A 6 -5.71 -31.27 -59.63
N THR A 7 -5.11 -30.20 -59.08
CA THR A 7 -4.24 -29.25 -59.83
C THR A 7 -3.71 -28.09 -58.95
N LEU A 8 -2.37 -27.97 -58.85
CA LEU A 8 -1.62 -26.69 -58.77
C LEU A 8 -1.77 -25.95 -60.12
N PRO A 9 -1.52 -24.61 -60.29
CA PRO A 9 -0.21 -23.96 -60.10
C PRO A 9 -0.30 -22.43 -59.74
N PRO A 10 0.57 -21.49 -60.20
CA PRO A 10 1.74 -20.93 -59.50
C PRO A 10 1.76 -19.36 -59.43
N GLY A 11 2.79 -18.76 -58.81
CA GLY A 11 3.22 -17.40 -59.18
C GLY A 11 3.63 -16.44 -58.04
N SER A 12 4.94 -16.33 -57.80
CA SER A 12 5.65 -15.13 -57.32
C SER A 12 5.52 -13.98 -58.36
N PRO A 13 5.99 -12.70 -58.18
CA PRO A 13 7.09 -12.22 -57.32
C PRO A 13 6.87 -10.78 -56.73
N GLU A 14 7.97 -10.17 -56.22
CA GLU A 14 8.23 -8.72 -56.10
C GLU A 14 7.96 -8.03 -54.75
N ASP A 15 8.87 -8.26 -53.80
CA ASP A 15 9.25 -7.24 -52.81
C ASP A 15 10.40 -6.39 -53.39
N GLU A 16 10.02 -5.34 -54.12
CA GLU A 16 10.88 -4.23 -54.53
C GLU A 16 10.59 -3.05 -53.59
N ASN A 17 11.50 -2.70 -52.69
CA ASN A 17 11.61 -1.34 -52.15
C ASN A 17 12.93 -1.09 -51.42
N ASN A 18 13.72 -0.23 -52.03
CA ASN A 18 14.93 0.43 -51.54
C ASN A 18 14.90 1.86 -52.13
N PRO A 19 15.73 2.82 -51.70
CA PRO A 19 15.90 3.51 -50.42
C PRO A 19 15.52 5.02 -50.56
N ALA A 20 15.93 5.83 -49.57
CA ALA A 20 15.85 7.30 -49.48
C ALA A 20 14.48 7.79 -49.02
N ASP A 21 14.36 8.62 -47.98
CA ASP A 21 15.12 9.83 -47.76
C ASP A 21 14.85 10.38 -46.33
N GLN A 22 15.78 11.20 -45.83
CA GLN A 22 15.62 12.20 -44.75
C GLN A 22 15.44 11.72 -43.29
N LYS A 23 15.99 12.34 -42.24
CA LYS A 23 17.11 13.30 -42.00
C LYS A 23 17.12 13.56 -40.46
N ALA A 24 18.24 14.09 -39.95
CA ALA A 24 18.50 14.74 -38.64
C ALA A 24 19.17 13.85 -37.55
N VAL A 25 20.48 13.96 -37.23
CA VAL A 25 21.31 15.06 -36.60
C VAL A 25 21.18 15.07 -35.05
N PRO A 26 22.17 15.44 -34.20
CA PRO A 26 23.64 15.67 -34.35
C PRO A 26 24.51 14.94 -33.28
N GLU A 27 25.84 14.91 -33.47
CA GLU A 27 26.78 14.93 -32.33
C GLU A 27 28.11 15.60 -32.74
N GLY A 28 28.60 16.52 -31.90
CA GLY A 28 29.61 17.52 -32.25
C GLY A 28 31.06 17.13 -32.04
N ARG A 29 31.95 18.09 -32.36
CA ARG A 29 33.31 18.37 -31.84
C ARG A 29 33.81 19.63 -32.58
N HIS A 30 34.18 20.71 -31.87
CA HIS A 30 35.56 21.07 -31.48
C HIS A 30 36.55 21.02 -32.66
N ALA A 31 37.41 21.99 -32.94
CA ALA A 31 37.73 23.32 -32.45
C ALA A 31 38.71 23.93 -33.49
N ASP A 32 39.12 25.17 -33.28
CA ASP A 32 40.38 25.76 -33.76
C ASP A 32 40.52 26.13 -35.25
N ASP A 33 40.37 27.43 -35.54
CA ASP A 33 41.35 28.25 -36.28
C ASP A 33 40.88 29.71 -36.19
N LYS A 34 41.52 30.55 -35.38
CA LYS A 34 42.74 31.32 -35.67
C LYS A 34 42.57 32.34 -36.80
N ASP A 35 42.74 33.59 -36.37
CA ASP A 35 43.41 34.66 -37.07
C ASP A 35 42.76 35.15 -38.37
N LEU A 36 42.21 36.38 -38.33
CA LEU A 36 42.78 37.50 -39.08
C LEU A 36 42.10 38.83 -38.73
N ARG A 37 42.92 39.66 -38.09
CA ARG A 37 42.86 41.13 -37.93
C ARG A 37 42.22 41.90 -39.09
N LYS A 38 41.54 43.00 -38.73
CA LYS A 38 41.78 44.39 -39.17
C LYS A 38 40.97 45.34 -38.26
N GLU A 39 41.63 46.02 -37.32
CA GLU A 39 41.96 47.47 -37.38
C GLU A 39 40.71 48.37 -37.43
N SER A 40 40.25 48.91 -36.30
CA SER A 40 40.71 50.13 -35.58
C SER A 40 39.96 51.40 -36.01
N VAL A 41 38.95 51.80 -35.24
CA VAL A 41 38.49 53.20 -35.07
C VAL A 41 37.85 53.26 -33.67
N MET A 42 38.57 53.69 -32.64
CA MET A 42 38.72 55.06 -32.11
C MET A 42 37.66 55.39 -31.05
N ASP A 43 38.20 55.63 -29.86
CA ASP A 43 37.60 55.99 -28.58
C ASP A 43 37.11 57.44 -28.59
N ASP A 44 35.82 57.65 -28.28
CA ASP A 44 35.32 58.91 -27.74
C ASP A 44 34.48 58.66 -26.48
N GLY A 45 35.17 58.72 -25.34
CA GLY A 45 34.53 58.77 -24.03
C GLY A 45 33.44 59.83 -23.96
N SER A 46 32.19 59.38 -24.00
CA SER A 46 31.03 60.12 -23.50
C SER A 46 30.17 59.19 -22.67
N ILE A 47 30.20 59.43 -21.36
CA ILE A 47 29.33 58.78 -20.40
C ILE A 47 27.94 59.39 -20.60
N HIS A 48 27.13 58.79 -21.47
CA HIS A 48 25.71 59.12 -21.56
C HIS A 48 24.98 58.53 -20.35
N LEU A 49 24.94 59.29 -19.26
CA LEU A 49 23.93 59.15 -18.20
C LEU A 49 22.58 59.63 -18.76
N GLY A 50 22.06 58.88 -19.74
CA GLY A 50 20.73 59.05 -20.33
C GLY A 50 19.73 58.18 -19.60
N TYR A 51 18.87 58.82 -18.83
CA TYR A 51 17.82 58.23 -18.00
C TYR A 51 16.59 57.87 -18.86
N ASP A 52 16.75 57.03 -19.90
CA ASP A 52 15.68 56.77 -20.89
C ASP A 52 15.36 55.27 -21.14
N ASP A 53 15.73 54.36 -20.23
CA ASP A 53 15.47 52.92 -20.37
C ASP A 53 14.46 52.38 -19.33
N VAL A 54 13.32 53.07 -19.19
CA VAL A 54 12.16 52.60 -18.41
C VAL A 54 11.02 52.12 -19.30
N ASP A 55 11.29 51.35 -20.35
CA ASP A 55 10.24 50.70 -21.15
C ASP A 55 10.61 49.30 -21.67
N GLN A 56 11.55 48.62 -21.03
CA GLN A 56 11.84 47.21 -21.37
C GLN A 56 10.94 46.26 -20.58
N TYR A 57 9.63 46.33 -20.84
CA TYR A 57 8.79 45.14 -20.66
C TYR A 57 9.20 44.13 -21.72
N PRO A 58 9.54 42.87 -21.39
CA PRO A 58 9.80 41.88 -22.41
C PRO A 58 8.56 41.77 -23.28
N GLU A 59 8.76 41.87 -24.60
CA GLU A 59 7.77 41.72 -25.69
C GLU A 59 7.02 40.37 -25.67
N SER A 60 7.11 39.58 -24.60
CA SER A 60 6.47 38.28 -24.45
C SER A 60 4.95 38.35 -24.18
N LEU A 61 4.36 39.55 -24.12
CA LEU A 61 2.89 39.71 -24.13
C LEU A 61 2.33 39.94 -25.54
N ALA A 62 3.18 40.14 -26.55
CA ALA A 62 2.79 40.10 -27.96
C ALA A 62 2.86 38.67 -28.51
N VAL A 63 2.41 37.67 -27.74
CA VAL A 63 2.09 36.35 -28.29
C VAL A 63 0.82 36.53 -29.12
N GLY A 64 1.00 36.93 -30.38
CA GLY A 64 -0.07 36.88 -31.36
C GLY A 64 -0.63 35.47 -31.40
N TYR A 65 -1.93 35.32 -31.14
CA TYR A 65 -2.63 34.07 -31.34
C TYR A 65 -2.32 33.58 -32.77
N GLU A 66 -1.60 32.46 -32.87
CA GLU A 66 -1.39 31.82 -34.16
C GLU A 66 -2.77 31.38 -34.67
N LYS A 67 -3.36 32.13 -35.61
CA LYS A 67 -4.60 31.80 -36.33
C LYS A 67 -4.36 30.65 -37.32
N ARG A 68 -3.51 29.69 -36.95
CA ARG A 68 -3.34 28.48 -37.74
C ARG A 68 -4.60 27.66 -37.49
N ASP A 69 -5.48 27.67 -38.48
CA ASP A 69 -6.72 26.91 -38.45
C ASP A 69 -6.40 25.48 -38.05
N VAL A 70 -6.93 25.05 -36.90
CA VAL A 70 -6.75 23.69 -36.43
C VAL A 70 -7.45 22.79 -37.44
N ASN A 71 -6.67 21.98 -38.15
CA ASN A 71 -7.21 20.98 -39.04
C ASN A 71 -8.06 20.01 -38.21
N LEU A 72 -9.38 20.03 -38.41
CA LEU A 72 -10.32 19.20 -37.65
C LEU A 72 -10.25 17.72 -38.07
N ASN A 73 -9.75 17.42 -39.28
CA ASN A 73 -9.60 16.06 -39.77
C ASN A 73 -8.75 15.15 -38.86
N PRO A 74 -7.50 15.50 -38.47
CA PRO A 74 -6.73 14.67 -37.54
C PRO A 74 -7.40 14.53 -36.16
N PHE A 75 -8.19 15.52 -35.73
CA PHE A 75 -8.95 15.43 -34.49
C PHE A 75 -10.05 14.36 -34.58
N PHE A 76 -10.82 14.32 -35.67
CA PHE A 76 -11.85 13.29 -35.86
C PHE A 76 -11.25 11.90 -36.04
N VAL A 77 -10.11 11.78 -36.73
CA VAL A 77 -9.39 10.50 -36.86
C VAL A 77 -8.89 10.03 -35.50
N ALA A 78 -8.29 10.91 -34.70
CA ALA A 78 -7.84 10.58 -33.34
C ALA A 78 -9.02 10.16 -32.44
N MET A 79 -10.13 10.89 -32.50
CA MET A 79 -11.35 10.52 -31.77
C MET A 79 -11.87 9.14 -32.19
N LEU A 80 -11.94 8.86 -33.50
CA LEU A 80 -12.39 7.59 -34.03
C LEU A 80 -11.49 6.44 -33.57
N VAL A 81 -10.17 6.62 -33.60
CA VAL A 81 -9.20 5.63 -33.12
C VAL A 81 -9.42 5.33 -31.63
N VAL A 82 -9.62 6.36 -30.80
CA VAL A 82 -9.89 6.17 -29.37
C VAL A 82 -11.19 5.39 -29.15
N VAL A 83 -12.26 5.73 -29.89
CA VAL A 83 -13.54 5.00 -29.81
C VAL A 83 -13.36 3.54 -30.20
N ILE A 84 -12.63 3.26 -31.29
CA ILE A 84 -12.34 1.89 -31.73
C ILE A 84 -11.59 1.12 -30.64
N ILE A 85 -10.57 1.71 -30.02
CA ILE A 85 -9.82 1.08 -28.94
C ILE A 85 -10.75 0.74 -27.76
N ILE A 86 -11.64 1.66 -27.36
CA ILE A 86 -12.62 1.41 -26.29
C ILE A 86 -13.51 0.22 -26.65
N VAL A 87 -14.04 0.18 -27.88
CA VAL A 87 -14.89 -0.92 -28.33
C VAL A 87 -14.12 -2.25 -28.32
N VAL A 88 -12.88 -2.27 -28.78
CA VAL A 88 -12.03 -3.48 -28.77
C VAL A 88 -11.77 -3.96 -27.34
N VAL A 89 -11.45 -3.05 -26.41
CA VAL A 89 -11.25 -3.40 -24.99
C VAL A 89 -12.54 -3.97 -24.39
N MET A 90 -13.68 -3.34 -24.62
CA MET A 90 -14.97 -3.85 -24.14
C MET A 90 -15.30 -5.22 -24.74
N ALA A 91 -15.05 -5.41 -26.04
CA ALA A 91 -15.25 -6.67 -26.74
C ALA A 91 -14.28 -7.77 -26.27
N ALA A 92 -13.10 -7.43 -25.75
CA ALA A 92 -12.17 -8.38 -25.16
C ALA A 92 -12.54 -8.75 -23.70
N VAL A 93 -12.98 -7.76 -22.91
CA VAL A 93 -13.38 -7.95 -21.51
C VAL A 93 -14.64 -8.82 -21.42
N TRP A 94 -15.60 -8.67 -22.33
CA TRP A 94 -16.84 -9.45 -22.34
C TRP A 94 -16.59 -10.98 -22.34
N PRO A 95 -15.94 -11.58 -23.35
CA PRO A 95 -15.72 -13.02 -23.40
C PRO A 95 -14.77 -13.49 -22.29
N LEU A 96 -13.77 -12.68 -21.93
CA LEU A 96 -12.85 -12.99 -20.83
C LEU A 96 -13.62 -13.12 -19.52
N SER A 97 -14.51 -12.18 -19.20
CA SER A 97 -15.34 -12.24 -17.99
C SER A 97 -16.27 -13.47 -18.00
N GLY A 98 -16.83 -13.82 -19.16
CA GLY A 98 -17.64 -15.03 -19.32
C GLY A 98 -16.82 -16.31 -19.11
N PHE A 99 -15.59 -16.35 -19.62
CA PHE A 99 -14.67 -17.47 -19.43
C PHE A 99 -14.23 -17.59 -17.95
N LEU A 100 -13.83 -16.49 -17.31
CA LEU A 100 -13.46 -16.47 -15.89
C LEU A 100 -14.63 -16.89 -15.00
N ARG A 101 -15.86 -16.46 -15.30
CA ARG A 101 -17.07 -16.89 -14.57
C ARG A 101 -17.30 -18.39 -14.69
N LYS A 102 -17.14 -18.97 -15.90
CA LYS A 102 -17.25 -20.42 -16.11
C LYS A 102 -16.16 -21.19 -15.37
N MET A 103 -14.94 -20.65 -15.32
CA MET A 103 -13.82 -21.26 -14.60
C MET A 103 -14.03 -21.16 -13.07
N ALA A 104 -14.48 -20.02 -12.57
CA ALA A 104 -14.83 -19.81 -11.16
C ALA A 104 -15.99 -20.73 -10.73
N ALA A 105 -17.04 -20.87 -11.54
CA ALA A 105 -18.15 -21.78 -11.23
C ALA A 105 -17.74 -23.27 -11.17
N ARG A 106 -16.64 -23.65 -11.84
CA ARG A 106 -16.07 -25.01 -11.74
C ARG A 106 -15.12 -25.15 -10.54
N ALA A 107 -14.56 -24.04 -10.06
CA ALA A 107 -13.63 -23.99 -8.93
C ALA A 107 -14.31 -23.68 -7.59
N ASP A 108 -15.55 -23.16 -7.62
CA ASP A 108 -16.38 -22.97 -6.44
C ASP A 108 -16.78 -24.34 -5.89
N VAL A 109 -16.06 -24.74 -4.84
CA VAL A 109 -16.54 -25.70 -3.84
C VAL A 109 -17.93 -25.22 -3.40
N PRO A 110 -18.95 -26.10 -3.28
CA PRO A 110 -20.30 -25.69 -2.93
C PRO A 110 -20.26 -24.75 -1.73
N ALA A 111 -20.97 -23.62 -1.86
CA ALA A 111 -20.99 -22.54 -0.90
C ALA A 111 -21.00 -23.09 0.54
N SER A 112 -20.05 -22.62 1.36
CA SER A 112 -20.00 -22.93 2.79
C SER A 112 -21.44 -22.95 3.34
N PRO A 113 -21.84 -23.95 4.15
CA PRO A 113 -23.22 -24.13 4.60
C PRO A 113 -23.82 -22.91 5.33
N ILE A 114 -23.00 -21.91 5.65
CA ILE A 114 -23.40 -20.61 6.21
C ILE A 114 -23.99 -19.65 5.17
N ALA A 115 -23.64 -19.77 3.88
CA ALA A 115 -24.10 -18.84 2.84
C ALA A 115 -25.58 -19.05 2.43
N GLY A 116 -26.12 -20.24 2.66
CA GLY A 116 -27.53 -20.58 2.42
C GLY A 116 -28.43 -20.48 3.66
N GLN A 117 -27.83 -20.35 4.84
CA GLN A 117 -28.57 -20.01 6.05
C GLN A 117 -28.90 -18.52 5.95
N ALA A 118 -30.19 -18.19 5.81
CA ALA A 118 -30.67 -16.84 5.97
C ALA A 118 -29.93 -16.25 7.18
N ARG A 119 -29.20 -15.14 6.96
CA ARG A 119 -28.34 -14.54 7.98
C ARG A 119 -29.20 -14.30 9.22
N GLU A 120 -29.16 -15.23 10.17
CA GLU A 120 -29.91 -15.10 11.40
C GLU A 120 -29.38 -13.83 12.03
N LEU A 121 -30.25 -12.83 12.13
CA LEU A 121 -29.89 -11.64 12.87
C LEU A 121 -29.55 -12.14 14.28
N PRO A 122 -28.42 -11.70 14.86
CA PRO A 122 -28.10 -12.08 16.22
C PRO A 122 -29.32 -11.77 17.08
N PRO A 123 -29.71 -12.67 18.00
CA PRO A 123 -30.86 -12.45 18.85
C PRO A 123 -30.71 -11.07 19.50
N ALA A 124 -31.82 -10.32 19.55
CA ALA A 124 -31.81 -8.99 20.13
C ALA A 124 -31.17 -9.03 21.53
N PRO A 125 -30.40 -8.01 21.93
CA PRO A 125 -29.78 -7.97 23.25
C PRO A 125 -30.84 -8.16 24.32
N ASN A 126 -30.83 -9.33 24.96
CA ASN A 126 -31.79 -9.66 26.01
C ASN A 126 -31.42 -8.89 27.28
N LEU A 127 -32.36 -8.10 27.79
CA LEU A 127 -32.17 -7.44 29.08
C LEU A 127 -32.17 -8.51 30.18
N GLN A 128 -31.15 -8.51 31.03
CA GLN A 128 -31.13 -9.40 32.19
C GLN A 128 -32.30 -9.04 33.11
N VAL A 129 -33.26 -9.97 33.28
CA VAL A 129 -34.55 -9.71 33.96
C VAL A 129 -34.36 -9.37 35.45
N ALA A 130 -33.36 -9.99 36.10
CA ALA A 130 -33.11 -9.82 37.54
C ALA A 130 -31.59 -9.84 37.85
N PRO A 131 -30.84 -8.78 37.52
CA PRO A 131 -29.39 -8.74 37.70
C PRO A 131 -28.98 -8.90 39.18
N ARG A 132 -29.74 -8.32 40.11
CA ARG A 132 -29.46 -8.41 41.56
C ARG A 132 -29.56 -9.84 42.08
N ALA A 133 -30.68 -10.52 41.81
CA ALA A 133 -30.88 -11.90 42.25
C ALA A 133 -29.86 -12.88 41.64
N ALA A 134 -29.42 -12.62 40.41
CA ALA A 134 -28.33 -13.38 39.78
C ALA A 134 -26.99 -13.15 40.50
N MET A 135 -26.69 -11.90 40.86
CA MET A 135 -25.48 -11.55 41.61
C MET A 135 -25.47 -12.18 43.01
N ASP A 136 -26.57 -12.10 43.75
CA ASP A 136 -26.66 -12.67 45.10
C ASP A 136 -26.43 -14.19 45.09
N ARG A 137 -26.98 -14.89 44.09
CA ARG A 137 -26.76 -16.33 43.89
C ARG A 137 -25.32 -16.65 43.55
N PHE A 138 -24.69 -15.84 42.72
CA PHE A 138 -23.29 -16.00 42.34
C PHE A 138 -22.37 -15.84 43.56
N LEU A 139 -22.56 -14.76 44.32
CA LEU A 139 -21.80 -14.50 45.56
C LEU A 139 -21.97 -15.63 46.59
N LEU A 140 -23.19 -16.16 46.73
CA LEU A 140 -23.44 -17.29 47.63
C LEU A 140 -22.63 -18.54 47.22
N GLN A 141 -22.60 -18.85 45.92
CA GLN A 141 -21.86 -20.00 45.38
C GLN A 141 -20.35 -19.82 45.54
N GLU A 142 -19.82 -18.64 45.23
CA GLU A 142 -18.40 -18.35 45.42
C GLU A 142 -18.00 -18.43 46.89
N ASN A 143 -18.79 -17.85 47.79
CA ASN A 143 -18.50 -17.89 49.21
C ASN A 143 -18.54 -19.31 49.76
N ALA A 144 -19.47 -20.15 49.30
CA ALA A 144 -19.50 -21.58 49.65
C ALA A 144 -18.26 -22.34 49.13
N HIS A 145 -17.75 -21.97 47.95
CA HIS A 145 -16.51 -22.55 47.42
C HIS A 145 -15.29 -22.13 48.23
N LEU A 146 -15.18 -20.86 48.61
CA LEU A 146 -14.08 -20.32 49.43
C LEU A 146 -14.08 -20.83 50.87
N ALA A 147 -15.25 -21.19 51.41
CA ALA A 147 -15.41 -21.70 52.77
C ALA A 147 -15.26 -23.23 52.90
N SER A 148 -15.02 -23.95 51.79
CA SER A 148 -14.99 -25.42 51.78
C SER A 148 -13.64 -25.99 51.33
N TYR A 149 -13.42 -27.26 51.66
CA TYR A 149 -12.31 -28.03 51.14
C TYR A 149 -12.72 -28.70 49.83
N GLY A 150 -11.76 -28.93 48.94
CA GLY A 150 -11.98 -29.79 47.79
C GLY A 150 -10.76 -29.95 46.89
N VAL A 151 -11.01 -30.54 45.73
CA VAL A 151 -10.00 -30.76 44.70
C VAL A 151 -10.49 -30.17 43.39
N ASN A 152 -9.62 -29.44 42.68
CA ASN A 152 -9.88 -29.06 41.31
C ASN A 152 -9.52 -30.26 40.41
N PRO A 153 -10.49 -30.90 39.74
CA PRO A 153 -10.26 -32.12 38.96
C PRO A 153 -9.42 -31.87 37.71
N GLN A 154 -9.38 -30.65 37.18
CA GLN A 154 -8.59 -30.31 35.99
C GLN A 154 -7.12 -30.13 36.31
N THR A 155 -6.81 -29.54 37.48
CA THR A 155 -5.43 -29.26 37.88
C THR A 155 -4.88 -30.24 38.92
N ASN A 156 -5.71 -31.17 39.41
CA ASN A 156 -5.41 -32.06 40.55
C ASN A 156 -4.82 -31.32 41.77
N LYS A 157 -5.29 -30.08 42.01
CA LYS A 157 -4.84 -29.26 43.14
C LYS A 157 -5.89 -29.29 44.24
N TYR A 158 -5.43 -29.50 45.47
CA TYR A 158 -6.27 -29.39 46.65
C TYR A 158 -6.39 -27.93 47.08
N TYR A 159 -7.59 -27.50 47.43
CA TYR A 159 -7.84 -26.20 48.04
C TYR A 159 -8.41 -26.40 49.44
N MET A 160 -8.18 -25.40 50.28
CA MET A 160 -8.67 -25.34 51.66
C MET A 160 -9.43 -24.03 51.88
N PRO A 161 -10.31 -23.98 52.89
CA PRO A 161 -11.04 -22.77 53.24
C PRO A 161 -10.10 -21.60 53.43
N ILE A 162 -10.47 -20.43 52.92
CA ILE A 162 -9.57 -19.27 52.86
C ILE A 162 -9.15 -18.80 54.25
N GLU A 163 -10.04 -18.86 55.25
CA GLU A 163 -9.73 -18.52 56.63
C GLU A 163 -8.62 -19.42 57.18
N LYS A 164 -8.70 -20.72 56.89
CA LYS A 164 -7.69 -21.69 57.31
C LYS A 164 -6.40 -21.56 56.52
N ALA A 165 -6.46 -21.15 55.26
CA ALA A 165 -5.29 -20.84 54.46
C ALA A 165 -4.54 -19.62 55.05
N MET A 166 -5.28 -18.57 55.43
CA MET A 166 -4.72 -17.39 56.08
C MET A 166 -4.08 -17.73 57.42
N ASP A 167 -4.75 -18.51 58.28
CA ASP A 167 -4.19 -18.97 59.56
C ASP A 167 -2.85 -19.70 59.35
N LYS A 168 -2.80 -20.61 58.37
CA LYS A 168 -1.57 -21.35 58.03
C LYS A 168 -0.48 -20.46 57.44
N ALA A 169 -0.84 -19.50 56.58
CA ALA A 169 0.11 -18.57 55.99
C ALA A 169 0.73 -17.66 57.05
N LEU A 170 -0.08 -17.14 57.98
CA LEU A 170 0.41 -16.36 59.12
C LEU A 170 1.32 -17.18 60.02
N ALA A 171 0.95 -18.44 60.30
CA ALA A 171 1.78 -19.35 61.10
C ALA A 171 3.11 -19.72 60.42
N ALA A 172 3.11 -19.87 59.09
CA ALA A 172 4.32 -20.13 58.30
C ALA A 172 5.24 -18.90 58.20
N GLY A 173 4.68 -17.70 58.38
CA GLY A 173 5.37 -16.43 58.18
C GLY A 173 5.53 -16.08 56.71
N PHE A 174 5.64 -14.79 56.41
CA PHE A 174 5.94 -14.30 55.07
C PHE A 174 7.44 -14.05 54.93
N PRO A 175 8.07 -14.40 53.79
CA PRO A 175 9.46 -14.03 53.55
C PRO A 175 9.55 -12.50 53.46
N VAL A 176 10.11 -11.88 54.49
CA VAL A 176 10.47 -10.46 54.46
C VAL A 176 11.76 -10.34 53.66
N ARG A 177 11.79 -9.45 52.67
CA ARG A 177 13.00 -9.14 51.92
C ARG A 177 14.04 -8.67 52.93
N ALA A 178 15.18 -9.35 53.04
CA ALA A 178 16.24 -8.91 53.93
C ALA A 178 16.61 -7.45 53.58
N ASP A 179 16.61 -6.57 54.58
CA ASP A 179 17.08 -5.19 54.49
C ASP A 179 18.58 -5.20 54.13
N GLY A 180 18.87 -5.38 52.85
CA GLY A 180 20.21 -5.72 52.39
C GLY A 180 20.28 -6.49 51.07
N ALA A 181 19.17 -6.66 50.33
CA ALA A 181 19.24 -6.99 48.92
C ALA A 181 19.88 -5.81 48.16
N THR A 182 21.20 -5.82 48.17
CA THR A 182 22.15 -5.13 47.31
C THR A 182 21.53 -4.78 45.96
N SER A 183 21.89 -3.57 45.54
CA SER A 183 21.57 -2.81 44.33
C SER A 183 21.45 -3.57 42.99
N GLU A 184 21.77 -4.86 42.91
CA GLU A 184 21.59 -5.69 41.71
C GLU A 184 20.12 -6.07 41.47
N SER A 185 19.32 -6.29 42.52
CA SER A 185 17.91 -6.68 42.34
C SER A 185 16.98 -5.50 41.98
N LEU A 186 17.45 -4.27 42.20
CA LEU A 186 16.78 -3.03 41.79
C LEU A 186 17.04 -2.74 40.29
N GLU A 187 18.23 -3.05 39.78
CA GLU A 187 18.55 -2.92 38.34
C GLU A 187 17.72 -3.87 37.48
N ALA A 188 17.44 -5.09 37.96
CA ALA A 188 16.59 -6.04 37.25
C ALA A 188 15.10 -5.64 37.16
N HIS A 189 14.59 -4.85 38.13
CA HIS A 189 13.19 -4.44 38.21
C HIS A 189 12.91 -3.04 37.63
N THR A 190 13.94 -2.30 37.21
CA THR A 190 13.80 -0.99 36.56
C THR A 190 13.94 -1.08 35.03
N MET A 191 13.88 -2.29 34.46
CA MET A 191 13.75 -2.47 33.01
C MET A 191 12.28 -2.35 32.60
N ILE A 192 11.84 -1.13 32.30
CA ILE A 192 10.56 -0.90 31.63
C ILE A 192 10.73 -1.30 30.16
N PRO A 193 9.92 -2.21 29.60
CA PRO A 193 9.95 -2.49 28.18
C PRO A 193 9.57 -1.21 27.41
N SER A 194 10.52 -0.63 26.69
CA SER A 194 10.25 0.43 25.73
C SER A 194 9.26 -0.10 24.70
N ARG A 195 8.17 0.63 24.46
CA ARG A 195 7.11 0.27 23.49
C ARG A 195 7.56 0.37 22.03
N SER A 196 8.86 0.33 21.76
CA SER A 196 9.37 0.29 20.40
C SER A 196 9.36 -1.15 19.90
N SER A 197 8.32 -1.47 19.12
CA SER A 197 8.07 -2.76 18.49
C SER A 197 9.04 -3.03 17.33
N SER A 198 10.35 -2.94 17.57
CA SER A 198 11.38 -3.47 16.68
C SER A 198 12.60 -3.93 17.49
N GLY A 199 12.62 -5.23 17.81
CA GLY A 199 13.83 -6.01 18.09
C GLY A 199 14.82 -5.46 19.12
N ARG A 200 14.74 -5.99 20.34
CA ARG A 200 15.80 -6.09 21.37
C ARG A 200 17.00 -5.13 21.21
N THR A 201 16.88 -3.94 21.78
CA THR A 201 18.05 -3.21 22.29
C THR A 201 17.82 -2.98 23.78
N MET A 202 18.78 -3.40 24.60
CA MET A 202 18.82 -2.99 26.01
C MET A 202 19.53 -1.65 26.04
N GLU A 203 18.82 -0.58 26.38
CA GLU A 203 19.43 0.73 26.60
C GLU A 203 19.78 0.87 28.08
N ARG A 204 21.08 1.02 28.36
CA ARG A 204 21.57 1.37 29.69
C ARG A 204 21.33 2.85 29.88
N ARG A 205 20.50 3.21 30.86
CA ARG A 205 20.30 4.62 31.23
C ARG A 205 21.54 5.12 31.96
N ASP A 206 22.35 5.91 31.26
CA ASP A 206 23.39 6.69 31.91
C ASP A 206 22.75 7.86 32.68
N LYS A 207 23.35 8.18 33.82
CA LYS A 207 22.82 9.12 34.82
C LYS A 207 22.91 10.57 34.39
#